data_AF-X0UT44-F1
#
_entry.id   AF-X0UT44-F1
#
_cell.length_a   1.000
_cell.length_b   1.000
_cell.length_c   1.000
_cell.angle_alpha   90.00
_cell.angle_beta   90.00
_cell.angle_gamma   90.00
#
_symmetry.space_group_name_H-M   'P 1'
#
loop_
_entity.id
_entity.type
_entity.pdbx_description
1 polymer ?
#
loop_
_entity_poly.entity_id
_entity_poly.type
_entity_poly.pdbx_seq_one_letter_code
_entity_poly.pdbx_strand_id
1 'polypeptide(L)'
;MVAILSTGDELLEIDKPLIPGHVHDANSYGLVAAVQAAGAIALRLGIAADQVEAVVERLDYAVESGTNLIISSAGVSMGAFDFVRSALEAHGELTFWRVNLRPGKPIVSGSYRGVP
;
A
#
# COMPACT_ATOMS: atom_id res chain seq x y z
N MET A 1 12.79 -8.11 -3.83
CA MET A 1 11.47 -7.80 -4.41
C MET A 1 10.72 -6.87 -3.47
N VAL A 2 10.15 -5.80 -4.01
CA VAL A 2 9.35 -4.81 -3.29
C VAL A 2 7.89 -4.99 -3.68
N ALA A 3 7.02 -5.24 -2.72
CA ALA A 3 5.58 -5.32 -2.92
C ALA A 3 4.97 -3.91 -2.92
N ILE A 4 3.99 -3.67 -3.79
CA ILE A 4 3.28 -2.39 -3.88
C ILE A 4 1.79 -2.66 -3.76
N LEU A 5 1.18 -2.10 -2.72
CA LEU A 5 -0.24 -2.20 -2.42
C LEU A 5 -0.89 -0.83 -2.62
N SER A 6 -2.06 -0.82 -3.24
CA SER A 6 -2.96 0.35 -3.21
C SER A 6 -4.18 0.01 -2.36
N THR A 7 -4.79 1.01 -1.72
CA THR A 7 -6.04 0.83 -0.97
C THR A 7 -6.98 2.01 -1.24
N GLY A 8 -8.26 1.72 -1.38
CA GLY A 8 -9.30 2.71 -1.59
C GLY A 8 -10.39 2.19 -2.51
N ASP A 9 -11.64 2.24 -2.04
CA ASP A 9 -12.79 1.81 -2.84
C ASP A 9 -13.07 2.76 -4.03
N GLU A 10 -12.52 3.98 -4.00
CA GLU A 10 -12.58 4.92 -5.12
C GLU A 10 -11.59 4.59 -6.25
N LEU A 11 -10.64 3.67 -6.03
CA LEU A 11 -9.60 3.37 -6.99
C LEU A 11 -10.06 2.36 -8.05
N LEU A 12 -9.68 2.63 -9.29
CA LEU A 12 -9.88 1.74 -10.43
C LEU A 12 -8.53 1.36 -11.05
N GLU A 13 -8.48 0.17 -11.64
CA GLU A 13 -7.36 -0.20 -12.50
C GLU A 13 -7.29 0.69 -13.75
N ILE A 14 -6.09 0.89 -14.28
CA ILE A 14 -5.82 1.86 -15.36
C ILE A 14 -6.55 1.54 -16.66
N ASP A 15 -6.95 0.28 -16.86
CA ASP A 15 -7.66 -0.23 -18.04
C ASP A 15 -9.18 -0.11 -17.93
N LYS A 16 -9.70 0.28 -16.76
CA LYS A 16 -11.14 0.41 -16.53
C LYS A 16 -11.66 1.77 -17.01
N PRO A 17 -12.91 1.83 -17.49
CA PRO A 17 -13.55 3.11 -17.77
C PRO A 17 -13.76 3.88 -16.46
N LEU A 18 -13.55 5.20 -16.51
CA LEU A 18 -13.76 6.06 -15.36
C LEU A 18 -15.24 6.10 -14.97
N ILE A 19 -15.52 5.89 -13.69
CA ILE A 19 -16.86 5.93 -13.10
C ILE A 19 -16.96 7.20 -12.25
N PRO A 20 -18.12 7.90 -12.20
CA PRO A 20 -18.28 9.04 -11.30
C PRO A 20 -17.84 8.72 -9.86
N GLY A 21 -17.08 9.64 -9.25
CA GLY A 21 -16.56 9.48 -7.89
C GLY A 21 -15.33 8.57 -7.76
N HIS A 22 -14.83 7.99 -8.85
CA HIS A 22 -13.65 7.12 -8.85
C HIS A 22 -12.48 7.78 -9.57
N VAL A 23 -11.27 7.29 -9.29
CA VAL A 23 -10.02 7.70 -9.94
C VAL A 23 -9.19 6.47 -10.27
N HIS A 24 -8.30 6.56 -11.25
CA HIS A 24 -7.39 5.46 -11.54
C HIS A 24 -6.25 5.41 -10.52
N ASP A 25 -5.82 4.21 -10.15
CA ASP A 25 -4.61 4.01 -9.37
C ASP A 25 -3.38 4.34 -10.23
N ALA A 26 -2.91 5.58 -10.16
CA ALA A 26 -1.68 6.02 -10.82
C ALA A 26 -0.43 5.81 -9.95
N ASN A 27 -0.59 5.78 -8.64
CA ASN A 27 0.53 5.75 -7.70
C ASN A 27 1.25 4.41 -7.76
N SER A 28 0.53 3.29 -7.84
CA SER A 28 1.18 1.97 -7.91
C SER A 28 2.08 1.85 -9.14
N TYR A 29 1.67 2.41 -10.28
CA TYR A 29 2.49 2.40 -11.51
C TYR A 29 3.72 3.27 -11.37
N GLY A 30 3.60 4.47 -10.78
CA GLY A 30 4.74 5.34 -10.48
C GLY A 30 5.73 4.68 -9.52
N LEU A 31 5.23 4.01 -8.48
CA LEU A 31 6.04 3.27 -7.52
C LEU A 31 6.73 2.06 -8.17
N VAL A 32 6.03 1.31 -9.04
CA VAL A 32 6.63 0.21 -9.81
C VAL A 32 7.80 0.73 -10.62
N ALA A 33 7.62 1.83 -11.35
CA ALA A 33 8.68 2.44 -12.14
C ALA A 33 9.85 2.92 -11.27
N ALA A 34 9.58 3.52 -10.11
CA ALA A 34 10.62 3.98 -9.18
C ALA A 34 11.42 2.82 -8.59
N VAL A 35 10.76 1.73 -8.19
CA VAL A 35 11.41 0.51 -7.69
C VAL A 35 12.29 -0.13 -8.77
N GLN A 36 11.79 -0.21 -10.00
CA GLN A 36 12.56 -0.73 -11.14
C GLN A 36 13.77 0.16 -11.46
N ALA A 37 13.60 1.49 -11.44
CA ALA A 37 14.70 2.43 -11.64
C ALA A 37 15.77 2.34 -10.55
N ALA A 38 15.40 1.94 -9.33
CA ALA A 38 16.32 1.65 -8.24
C ALA A 38 17.01 0.27 -8.35
N GLY A 39 16.75 -0.50 -9.41
CA GLY A 39 17.36 -1.81 -9.66
C GLY A 39 16.70 -2.97 -8.92
N ALA A 40 15.49 -2.77 -8.35
CA ALA A 40 14.75 -3.80 -7.64
C ALA A 40 13.60 -4.38 -8.48
N ILE A 41 13.18 -5.59 -8.12
CA ILE A 41 11.99 -6.24 -8.71
C ILE A 41 10.75 -5.72 -7.97
N ALA A 42 9.78 -5.19 -8.71
CA ALA A 42 8.50 -4.74 -8.17
C ALA A 42 7.42 -5.82 -8.34
N LEU A 43 6.67 -6.10 -7.27
CA LEU A 43 5.47 -6.92 -7.27
C LEU A 43 4.26 -6.01 -7.00
N ARG A 44 3.40 -5.81 -8.00
CA ARG A 44 2.16 -5.04 -7.80
C ARG A 44 1.08 -5.97 -7.25
N LEU A 45 0.59 -5.70 -6.05
CA LEU A 45 -0.46 -6.46 -5.36
C LEU A 45 -1.88 -6.03 -5.77
N GLY A 46 -1.97 -4.93 -6.53
CA GLY A 46 -3.24 -4.34 -6.95
C GLY A 46 -3.88 -3.49 -5.85
N ILE A 47 -5.19 -3.30 -5.97
CA ILE A 47 -6.00 -2.46 -5.09
C ILE A 47 -6.71 -3.36 -4.06
N ALA A 48 -6.55 -3.07 -2.77
CA ALA A 48 -7.36 -3.62 -1.70
C ALA A 48 -8.63 -2.80 -1.51
N ALA A 49 -9.73 -3.49 -1.20
CA ALA A 49 -10.91 -2.84 -0.65
C ALA A 49 -10.57 -2.22 0.72
N ASP A 50 -11.33 -1.21 1.11
CA ASP A 50 -11.20 -0.52 2.39
C ASP A 50 -11.73 -1.37 3.57
N GLN A 51 -11.08 -2.52 3.78
CA GLN A 51 -11.39 -3.53 4.80
C GLN A 51 -10.09 -4.17 5.30
N VAL A 52 -9.97 -4.41 6.62
CA VAL A 52 -8.76 -4.97 7.24
C VAL A 52 -8.41 -6.32 6.63
N GLU A 53 -9.42 -7.17 6.41
CA GLU A 53 -9.27 -8.52 5.89
C GLU A 53 -8.69 -8.51 4.47
N ALA A 54 -9.16 -7.60 3.61
CA ALA A 54 -8.69 -7.46 2.23
C ALA A 54 -7.24 -6.96 2.15
N VAL A 55 -6.85 -6.10 3.11
CA VAL A 55 -5.46 -5.64 3.26
C VAL A 55 -4.58 -6.78 3.77
N VAL A 56 -5.00 -7.49 4.81
CA VAL A 56 -4.27 -8.63 5.38
C VAL A 56 -4.03 -9.71 4.33
N GLU A 57 -5.02 -10.07 3.53
CA GLU A 57 -4.88 -11.05 2.44
C GLU A 57 -3.74 -10.69 1.47
N ARG A 58 -3.66 -9.41 1.08
CA ARG A 58 -2.64 -8.93 0.14
C ARG A 58 -1.26 -8.81 0.78
N LEU A 59 -1.19 -8.44 2.05
CA LEU A 59 0.05 -8.41 2.81
C LEU A 59 0.59 -9.82 3.05
N ASP A 60 -0.26 -10.79 3.38
CA ASP A 60 0.09 -12.20 3.51
C ASP A 60 0.64 -12.73 2.19
N TYR A 61 -0.05 -12.48 1.06
CA TYR A 61 0.45 -12.85 -0.27
C TYR A 61 1.83 -12.22 -0.57
N ALA A 62 2.07 -10.97 -0.15
CA ALA A 62 3.37 -10.32 -0.32
C ALA A 62 4.48 -11.04 0.46
N VAL A 63 4.21 -11.43 1.70
CA VAL A 63 5.15 -12.19 2.56
C VAL A 63 5.43 -13.56 1.95
N GLU A 64 4.38 -14.29 1.56
CA GLU A 64 4.48 -15.61 0.92
C GLU A 64 5.25 -15.57 -0.41
N SER A 65 5.16 -14.45 -1.14
CA SER A 65 5.90 -14.21 -2.37
C SER A 65 7.40 -13.93 -2.13
N GLY A 66 7.88 -13.85 -0.89
CA GLY A 66 9.28 -13.60 -0.56
C GLY A 66 9.72 -12.14 -0.76
N THR A 67 8.81 -11.18 -0.53
CA THR A 67 9.14 -9.75 -0.60
C THR A 67 10.00 -9.32 0.59
N ASN A 68 10.77 -8.24 0.42
CA ASN A 68 11.69 -7.71 1.44
C ASN A 68 11.34 -6.28 1.88
N LEU A 69 10.32 -5.71 1.26
CA LEU A 69 9.79 -4.37 1.53
C LEU A 69 8.38 -4.31 0.95
N ILE A 70 7.44 -3.74 1.69
CA ILE A 70 6.08 -3.46 1.25
C ILE A 70 5.88 -1.94 1.24
N ILE A 71 5.44 -1.41 0.11
CA ILE A 71 5.05 -0.01 -0.02
C ILE A 71 3.54 0.04 -0.22
N SER A 72 2.83 0.63 0.73
CA SER A 72 1.41 0.92 0.58
C SER A 72 1.19 2.36 0.13
N SER A 73 0.45 2.54 -0.95
CA SER A 73 -0.12 3.81 -1.38
C SER A 73 -1.60 3.84 -0.99
N ALA A 74 -1.89 4.26 0.23
CA ALA A 74 -3.25 4.55 0.64
C ALA A 74 -3.72 5.89 0.03
N GLY A 75 -4.99 5.95 -0.38
CA GLY A 75 -5.65 7.23 -0.63
C GLY A 75 -5.48 8.14 0.58
N VAL A 76 -5.33 9.46 0.38
CA VAL A 76 -5.13 10.49 1.42
C VAL A 76 -6.32 10.65 2.40
N SER A 77 -7.24 9.68 2.44
CA SER A 77 -8.36 9.58 3.36
C SER A 77 -7.91 8.92 4.66
N MET A 78 -8.37 9.47 5.79
CA MET A 78 -8.05 8.93 7.13
C MET A 78 -8.54 7.47 7.30
N GLY A 79 -9.58 7.04 6.60
CA GLY A 79 -10.16 5.69 6.74
C GLY A 79 -9.29 4.58 6.12
N ALA A 80 -8.82 4.76 4.89
CA ALA A 80 -7.96 3.78 4.21
C ALA A 80 -6.67 3.49 5.00
N PHE A 81 -6.12 4.55 5.60
CA PHE A 81 -4.99 4.49 6.51
C PHE A 81 -5.24 3.61 7.74
N ASP A 82 -6.46 3.65 8.30
CA ASP A 82 -6.81 2.89 9.50
C ASP A 82 -6.71 1.38 9.23
N PHE A 83 -7.08 0.89 8.05
CA PHE A 83 -7.03 -0.55 7.74
C PHE A 83 -5.60 -1.09 7.66
N VAL A 84 -4.69 -0.37 6.99
CA VAL A 84 -3.27 -0.76 6.92
C VAL A 84 -2.64 -0.72 8.31
N ARG A 85 -2.97 0.31 9.09
CA ARG A 85 -2.50 0.40 10.48
C ARG A 85 -3.02 -0.76 11.33
N SER A 86 -4.30 -1.08 11.26
CA SER A 86 -4.88 -2.20 12.01
C SER A 86 -4.23 -3.53 11.61
N ALA A 87 -3.93 -3.75 10.33
CA ALA A 87 -3.22 -4.93 9.88
C ALA A 87 -1.78 -5.00 10.45
N LEU A 88 -1.06 -3.87 10.49
CA LEU A 88 0.28 -3.79 11.08
C LEU A 88 0.26 -3.99 12.60
N GLU A 89 -0.70 -3.40 13.32
CA GLU A 89 -0.83 -3.56 14.78
C GLU A 89 -1.20 -5.00 15.17
N ALA A 90 -1.95 -5.72 14.32
CA ALA A 90 -2.38 -7.09 14.58
C ALA A 90 -1.33 -8.16 14.23
N HIS A 91 -0.53 -7.93 13.18
CA HIS A 91 0.34 -8.96 12.59
C HIS A 91 1.81 -8.54 12.47
N GLY A 92 2.19 -7.43 13.08
CA GLY A 92 3.54 -6.91 13.01
C GLY A 92 3.80 -5.82 14.05
N GLU A 93 4.61 -4.84 13.67
CA GLU A 93 5.05 -3.77 14.57
C GLU A 93 4.95 -2.41 13.90
N LEU A 94 4.38 -1.42 14.60
CA LEU A 94 4.35 -0.03 14.14
C LEU A 94 5.56 0.72 14.71
N THR A 95 6.47 1.18 13.85
CA THR A 95 7.68 1.91 14.28
C THR A 95 7.39 3.39 14.52
N PHE A 96 6.78 4.07 13.55
CA PHE A 96 6.35 5.46 13.68
C PHE A 96 5.21 5.78 12.73
N TRP A 97 4.42 6.80 13.08
CA TRP A 97 3.16 7.09 12.38
C TRP A 97 2.84 8.59 12.25
N ARG A 98 3.84 9.47 12.18
CA ARG A 98 3.69 10.89 11.84
C ARG A 98 5.08 11.48 11.70
N VAL A 99 5.38 12.00 10.52
CA VAL A 99 6.60 12.80 10.28
C VAL A 99 6.15 14.22 10.02
N ASN A 100 6.81 15.20 10.62
CA ASN A 100 6.52 16.61 10.38
C ASN A 100 7.06 17.04 9.01
N LEU A 101 6.35 16.68 7.94
CA LEU A 101 6.74 16.88 6.54
C LEU A 101 5.76 17.82 5.84
N ARG A 102 6.23 18.71 4.96
CA ARG A 102 5.38 19.54 4.08
C ARG A 102 5.98 19.67 2.68
N PRO A 103 5.21 19.40 1.60
CA PRO A 103 3.90 18.74 1.60
C PRO A 103 4.02 17.24 1.91
N GLY A 104 3.10 16.68 2.70
CA GLY A 104 3.11 15.25 3.06
C GLY A 104 2.34 14.98 4.34
N LYS A 105 1.11 14.44 4.21
CA LYS A 105 0.31 13.90 5.33
C LYS A 105 0.92 12.55 5.80
N PRO A 106 0.53 12.00 6.96
CA PRO A 106 1.41 11.17 7.80
C PRO A 106 1.97 9.94 7.06
N ILE A 107 3.29 9.76 7.17
CA ILE A 107 3.98 8.53 6.79
C ILE A 107 3.88 7.55 7.95
N VAL A 108 3.54 6.30 7.64
CA VAL A 108 3.68 5.16 8.54
C VAL A 108 4.87 4.32 8.12
N SER A 109 5.60 3.87 9.12
CA SER A 109 6.63 2.85 8.98
C SER A 109 6.40 1.79 10.04
N GLY A 110 6.60 0.53 9.67
CA GLY A 110 6.44 -0.61 10.54
C GLY A 110 7.09 -1.83 9.94
N SER A 111 6.68 -3.00 10.41
CA SER A 111 6.91 -4.28 9.74
C SER A 111 5.65 -5.11 9.82
N TYR A 112 5.41 -5.95 8.81
CA TYR A 112 4.34 -6.93 8.75
C TYR A 112 4.98 -8.32 8.68
N ARG A 113 4.78 -9.17 9.71
CA ARG A 113 5.41 -10.49 9.81
C ARG A 113 6.93 -10.49 9.54
N GLY A 114 7.61 -9.43 9.97
CA GLY A 114 9.06 -9.26 9.80
C GLY A 114 9.50 -8.68 8.45
N VAL A 115 8.58 -8.39 7.53
CA VAL A 115 8.86 -7.64 6.29
C VAL A 115 8.61 -6.14 6.55
N PRO A 116 9.57 -5.24 6.28
CA PRO A 116 9.37 -3.80 6.39
C PRO A 116 8.24 -3.26 5.51
#